data_AF-A0A967ZBN7-F1
#
_entry.id   AF-A0A967ZBN7-F1
#
_cell.length_a   1.000
_cell.length_b   1.000
_cell.length_c   1.000
_cell.angle_alpha   90.00
_cell.angle_beta   90.00
_cell.angle_gamma   90.00
#
_symmetry.space_group_name_H-M   'P 1'
#
loop_
_entity.id
_entity.type
_entity.pdbx_description
1 polymer ?
#
loop_
_entity_poly.entity_id
_entity_poly.type
_entity_poly.pdbx_seq_one_letter_code
_entity_poly.pdbx_strand_id
1 'polypeptide(L)'
;MKYLWTLFAGFLFGALLALTGLYFNPLTGKLGPLPESDINSFTYTSPVSSELVFVHGNRSRVPSYPAGVTSLWEETINKSALSVVLLRGSDGTSAIASRVSYPSEETDLLRNGVLLTDDWVVSFPGQGSLFINAESNWWPFLKETLIPVWYLGRPWPGPSEFAPTVGPANGVWAFVNGATGRFAGLAGTAAERYSVQAFDELVGPRQAVTEISWRLDEPVDTATTIAEAP
;
A
#
# COMPACT_ATOMS: atom_id res chain seq x y z
N MET A 1 -9.29 -43.38 26.34
CA MET A 1 -8.95 -41.99 26.74
C MET A 1 -7.48 -41.63 26.49
N LYS A 2 -6.49 -42.50 26.79
CA LYS A 2 -5.05 -42.17 26.59
C LYS A 2 -4.68 -41.75 25.15
N TYR A 3 -5.19 -42.46 24.15
CA TYR A 3 -4.93 -42.15 22.73
C TYR A 3 -5.59 -40.85 22.25
N LEU A 4 -6.70 -40.44 22.87
CA LEU A 4 -7.38 -39.20 22.55
C LEU A 4 -6.52 -37.99 22.97
N TRP A 5 -5.91 -38.06 24.16
CA TRP A 5 -4.98 -37.03 24.64
C TRP A 5 -3.73 -36.90 23.77
N THR A 6 -3.15 -38.02 23.34
CA THR A 6 -2.00 -38.01 22.42
C THR A 6 -2.36 -37.39 21.08
N LEU A 7 -3.54 -37.69 20.54
CA LEU A 7 -4.02 -37.11 19.29
C LEU A 7 -4.25 -35.59 19.42
N PHE A 8 -4.89 -35.14 20.49
CA PHE A 8 -5.08 -33.70 20.76
C PHE A 8 -3.75 -32.97 20.95
N ALA A 9 -2.81 -33.55 21.71
CA ALA A 9 -1.50 -32.95 21.92
C ALA A 9 -0.71 -32.87 20.61
N GLY A 10 -0.73 -33.93 19.80
CA GLY A 10 -0.10 -33.95 18.48
C GLY A 10 -0.70 -32.92 17.52
N PHE A 11 -2.03 -32.80 17.48
CA PHE A 11 -2.72 -31.80 16.68
C PHE A 11 -2.37 -30.37 17.14
N LEU A 12 -2.40 -30.11 18.45
CA LEU A 12 -2.07 -28.79 19.00
C LEU A 12 -0.61 -28.42 18.70
N PHE A 13 0.31 -29.37 18.83
CA PHE A 13 1.72 -29.15 18.51
C PHE A 13 1.94 -28.90 17.02
N GLY A 14 1.28 -29.68 16.14
CA GLY A 14 1.31 -29.46 14.70
C GLY A 14 0.74 -28.09 14.31
N ALA A 15 -0.37 -27.68 14.91
CA ALA A 15 -0.97 -26.37 14.69
C ALA A 15 -0.03 -25.24 15.15
N LEU A 16 0.60 -25.37 16.32
CA LEU A 16 1.57 -24.40 16.82
C LEU A 16 2.79 -24.28 15.90
N LEU A 17 3.33 -25.40 15.41
CA LEU A 17 4.43 -25.39 14.44
C LEU A 17 4.03 -24.74 13.11
N ALA A 18 2.84 -25.05 12.59
CA ALA A 18 2.33 -24.44 11.37
C ALA A 18 2.15 -22.92 11.52
N LEU A 19 1.55 -22.47 12.63
CA LEU A 19 1.39 -21.05 12.94
C LEU A 19 2.73 -20.35 13.12
N THR A 20 3.70 -21.01 13.76
CA THR A 20 5.06 -20.47 13.92
C THR A 20 5.76 -20.35 12.57
N GLY A 21 5.64 -21.36 11.70
CA GLY A 21 6.18 -21.33 10.34
C GLY A 21 5.58 -20.20 9.50
N LEU A 22 4.26 -19.99 9.59
CA LEU A 22 3.57 -18.86 8.96
C LEU A 22 4.06 -17.51 9.52
N TYR A 23 4.15 -17.39 10.86
CA TYR A 23 4.59 -16.16 11.51
C TYR A 23 6.02 -15.76 11.13
N PHE A 24 6.94 -16.72 11.06
CA PHE A 24 8.34 -16.49 10.71
C PHE A 24 8.66 -16.64 9.22
N ASN A 25 7.64 -16.71 8.36
CA ASN A 25 7.81 -16.97 6.93
C ASN A 25 8.87 -16.04 6.29
N PRO A 26 10.02 -16.57 5.83
CA PRO A 26 11.09 -15.77 5.24
C PRO A 26 10.85 -15.44 3.75
N LEU A 27 9.84 -16.04 3.12
CA LEU A 27 9.57 -15.91 1.68
C LEU A 27 8.83 -14.62 1.32
N THR A 28 8.26 -13.94 2.31
CA THR A 28 7.55 -12.65 2.13
C THR A 28 8.54 -11.47 2.13
N GLY A 29 9.65 -11.61 1.40
CA GLY A 29 10.84 -10.75 1.49
C GLY A 29 10.58 -9.25 1.27
N LYS A 30 11.45 -8.41 1.85
CA LYS A 30 11.51 -6.96 1.63
C LYS A 30 12.15 -6.68 0.28
N LEU A 31 11.51 -5.87 -0.55
CA LEU A 31 12.11 -5.41 -1.79
C LEU A 31 12.99 -4.18 -1.56
N GLY A 32 13.99 -4.04 -2.43
CA GLY A 32 14.94 -2.93 -2.40
C GLY A 32 14.31 -1.61 -2.84
N PRO A 33 15.03 -0.49 -2.72
CA PRO A 33 14.61 0.79 -3.31
C PRO A 33 14.71 0.75 -4.84
N LEU A 34 13.89 1.55 -5.53
CA LEU A 34 14.08 1.80 -6.97
C LEU A 34 15.52 2.30 -7.23
N PRO A 35 16.14 1.96 -8.38
CA PRO A 35 17.45 2.48 -8.74
C PRO A 35 17.42 4.02 -8.83
N GLU A 36 18.33 4.71 -8.13
CA GLU A 36 18.27 6.16 -7.83
C GLU A 36 18.22 7.13 -9.03
N SER A 37 18.54 6.72 -10.26
CA SER A 37 18.55 7.60 -11.42
C SER A 37 17.13 7.89 -11.94
N ASP A 38 16.80 9.18 -12.14
CA ASP A 38 15.56 9.67 -12.77
C ASP A 38 14.25 9.30 -12.04
N ILE A 39 14.33 9.19 -10.71
CA ILE A 39 13.16 8.96 -9.86
C ILE A 39 12.42 10.28 -9.60
N ASN A 40 11.14 10.31 -9.93
CA ASN A 40 10.22 11.29 -9.38
C ASN A 40 9.68 10.76 -8.04
N SER A 41 9.85 11.51 -6.97
CA SER A 41 9.39 11.13 -5.62
C SER A 41 8.35 12.12 -5.11
N PHE A 42 7.25 11.58 -4.61
CA PHE A 42 6.13 12.33 -4.05
C PHE A 42 5.77 11.79 -2.69
N THR A 43 5.48 12.70 -1.78
CA THR A 43 5.13 12.38 -0.41
C THR A 43 3.69 12.75 -0.10
N TYR A 44 3.05 11.99 0.75
CA TYR A 44 1.79 12.33 1.39
C TYR A 44 1.76 11.78 2.81
N THR A 45 0.95 12.37 3.68
CA THR A 45 0.78 11.91 5.05
C THR A 45 -0.68 11.54 5.33
N SER A 46 -0.90 10.33 5.81
CA SER A 46 -2.18 9.73 6.16
C SER A 46 -2.24 9.48 7.68
N PRO A 47 -3.43 9.53 8.35
CA PRO A 47 -4.77 9.63 7.77
C PRO A 47 -5.40 11.02 7.63
N VAL A 48 -4.76 12.13 8.04
CA VAL A 48 -5.49 13.42 8.16
C VAL A 48 -4.83 14.63 7.48
N SER A 49 -3.51 14.64 7.25
CA SER A 49 -2.84 15.88 6.78
C SER A 49 -2.75 16.03 5.27
N SER A 50 -2.70 14.94 4.51
CA SER A 50 -2.67 14.96 3.04
C SER A 50 -3.79 14.15 2.40
N GLU A 51 -4.62 13.51 3.22
CA GLU A 51 -5.74 12.69 2.78
C GLU A 51 -6.99 13.56 2.67
N LEU A 52 -7.56 13.60 1.47
CA LEU A 52 -8.79 14.32 1.15
C LEU A 52 -10.00 13.44 1.44
N VAL A 53 -9.89 12.14 1.14
CA VAL A 53 -10.90 11.13 1.40
C VAL A 53 -10.20 9.83 1.80
N PHE A 54 -10.70 9.18 2.83
CA PHE A 54 -10.38 7.79 3.17
C PHE A 54 -11.67 7.07 3.51
N VAL A 55 -11.98 6.01 2.80
CA VAL A 55 -13.16 5.19 3.06
C VAL A 55 -12.81 3.74 2.82
N HIS A 56 -13.29 2.88 3.70
CA HIS A 56 -13.05 1.43 3.61
C HIS A 56 -14.31 0.69 4.00
N GLY A 57 -14.35 -0.61 3.75
CA GLY A 57 -15.42 -1.44 4.31
C GLY A 57 -15.31 -1.59 5.83
N ASN A 58 -16.37 -2.06 6.50
CA ASN A 58 -16.49 -2.09 7.98
C ASN A 58 -15.56 -3.09 8.71
N ARG A 59 -14.35 -3.36 8.20
CA ARG A 59 -13.37 -4.33 8.74
C ARG A 59 -12.07 -3.71 9.29
N SER A 60 -11.88 -2.39 9.14
CA SER A 60 -10.72 -1.67 9.70
C SER A 60 -11.12 -0.86 10.94
N ARG A 61 -10.18 -0.68 11.88
CA ARG A 61 -10.33 0.24 13.04
C ARG A 61 -9.95 1.68 12.71
N VAL A 62 -9.28 1.90 11.57
CA VAL A 62 -8.92 3.24 11.10
C VAL A 62 -10.21 3.98 10.77
N PRO A 63 -10.44 5.22 11.25
CA PRO A 63 -11.65 5.95 10.94
C PRO A 63 -11.65 6.44 9.48
N SER A 64 -12.82 6.43 8.85
CA SER A 64 -13.01 7.07 7.54
C SER A 64 -12.95 8.61 7.64
N TYR A 65 -12.54 9.26 6.56
CA TYR A 65 -12.39 10.70 6.44
C TYR A 65 -12.96 11.20 5.09
N PRO A 66 -13.60 12.38 5.03
CA PRO A 66 -14.04 13.20 6.16
C PRO A 66 -15.10 12.49 7.03
N ALA A 67 -15.32 13.02 8.24
CA ALA A 67 -16.33 12.47 9.14
C ALA A 67 -17.72 12.47 8.48
N GLY A 68 -18.45 11.37 8.61
CA GLY A 68 -19.80 11.20 8.03
C GLY A 68 -19.84 10.60 6.63
N VAL A 69 -18.68 10.30 6.01
CA VAL A 69 -18.64 9.50 4.79
C VAL A 69 -19.13 8.08 5.08
N THR A 70 -19.99 7.57 4.18
CA THR A 70 -20.53 6.21 4.29
C THR A 70 -19.47 5.19 3.91
N SER A 71 -19.35 4.10 4.67
CA SER A 71 -18.40 3.03 4.38
C SER A 71 -18.77 2.25 3.12
N LEU A 72 -17.78 1.56 2.53
CA LEU A 72 -18.01 0.65 1.40
C LEU A 72 -18.76 -0.59 1.93
N TRP A 73 -20.08 -0.62 1.78
CA TRP A 73 -20.93 -1.61 2.45
C TRP A 73 -21.37 -2.75 1.51
N GLU A 74 -21.42 -2.49 0.20
CA GLU A 74 -21.80 -3.48 -0.80
C GLU A 74 -20.81 -4.66 -0.79
N GLU A 75 -21.34 -5.88 -0.92
CA GLU A 75 -20.55 -7.12 -0.80
C GLU A 75 -19.35 -7.17 -1.75
N THR A 76 -19.47 -6.55 -2.92
CA THR A 76 -18.43 -6.49 -3.94
C THR A 76 -17.26 -5.57 -3.60
N ILE A 77 -17.43 -4.61 -2.69
CA ILE A 77 -16.41 -3.60 -2.35
C ILE A 77 -16.14 -3.48 -0.83
N ASN A 78 -16.84 -4.25 0.01
CA ASN A 78 -16.70 -4.18 1.46
C ASN A 78 -15.38 -4.73 2.03
N LYS A 79 -14.51 -5.27 1.16
CA LYS A 79 -13.13 -5.65 1.49
C LYS A 79 -12.11 -4.65 0.96
N SER A 80 -12.55 -3.59 0.31
CA SER A 80 -11.69 -2.60 -0.32
C SER A 80 -11.53 -1.37 0.56
N ALA A 81 -10.52 -0.56 0.21
CA ALA A 81 -10.35 0.80 0.68
C ALA A 81 -10.19 1.73 -0.53
N LEU A 82 -10.70 2.94 -0.41
CA LEU A 82 -10.53 4.04 -1.36
C LEU A 82 -9.90 5.20 -0.59
N SER A 83 -8.83 5.73 -1.15
CA SER A 83 -8.14 6.91 -0.64
C SER A 83 -7.99 7.94 -1.75
N VAL A 84 -8.14 9.21 -1.41
CA VAL A 84 -7.80 10.33 -2.28
C VAL A 84 -6.80 11.19 -1.52
N VAL A 85 -5.61 11.36 -2.07
CA VAL A 85 -4.49 12.05 -1.42
C VAL A 85 -3.93 13.16 -2.27
N LEU A 86 -3.39 14.16 -1.59
CA LEU A 86 -2.57 15.20 -2.19
C LEU A 86 -1.09 14.79 -2.11
N LEU A 87 -0.50 14.52 -3.26
CA LEU A 87 0.91 14.21 -3.43
C LEU A 87 1.74 15.50 -3.52
N ARG A 88 2.88 15.52 -2.85
CA ARG A 88 3.83 16.65 -2.83
C ARG A 88 5.22 16.19 -3.24
N GLY A 89 5.69 16.69 -4.39
CA GLY A 89 7.05 16.50 -4.86
C GLY A 89 8.02 17.45 -4.15
N SER A 90 9.30 17.07 -4.09
CA SER A 90 10.37 17.89 -3.52
C SER A 90 10.67 19.16 -4.33
N ASP A 91 10.31 19.16 -5.62
CA ASP A 91 10.40 20.27 -6.57
C ASP A 91 9.22 21.28 -6.44
N GLY A 92 8.28 21.03 -5.53
CA GLY A 92 7.06 21.82 -5.36
C GLY A 92 5.89 21.37 -6.25
N THR A 93 6.09 20.38 -7.12
CA THR A 93 5.00 19.79 -7.92
C THR A 93 3.96 19.17 -7.00
N SER A 94 2.69 19.41 -7.30
CA SER A 94 1.58 18.83 -6.55
C SER A 94 0.65 18.07 -7.48
N ALA A 95 0.19 16.91 -7.03
CA ALA A 95 -0.73 16.06 -7.77
C ALA A 95 -1.82 15.52 -6.84
N ILE A 96 -2.97 15.17 -7.42
CA ILE A 96 -4.03 14.47 -6.68
C ILE A 96 -4.01 13.02 -7.14
N ALA A 97 -4.01 12.10 -6.20
CA ALA A 97 -4.06 10.67 -6.49
C ALA A 97 -5.28 10.04 -5.84
N SER A 98 -6.01 9.23 -6.60
CA SER A 98 -7.01 8.29 -6.06
C SER A 98 -6.44 6.89 -6.08
N ARG A 99 -6.49 6.19 -4.94
CA ARG A 99 -6.05 4.81 -4.75
C ARG A 99 -7.25 3.95 -4.41
N VAL A 100 -7.39 2.81 -5.08
CA VAL A 100 -8.28 1.73 -4.64
C VAL A 100 -7.40 0.54 -4.24
N SER A 101 -7.58 0.06 -3.02
CA SER A 101 -6.87 -1.08 -2.46
C SER A 101 -7.85 -2.21 -2.21
N TYR A 102 -7.53 -3.44 -2.61
CA TYR A 102 -8.36 -4.62 -2.37
C TYR A 102 -7.52 -5.89 -2.24
N PRO A 103 -8.03 -6.95 -1.58
CA PRO A 103 -7.28 -8.20 -1.45
C PRO A 103 -6.94 -8.79 -2.82
N SER A 104 -5.67 -9.13 -3.04
CA SER A 104 -5.23 -9.82 -4.26
C SER A 104 -5.62 -11.30 -4.21
N GLU A 105 -6.03 -11.85 -5.35
CA GLU A 105 -6.28 -13.29 -5.53
C GLU A 105 -4.99 -14.12 -5.40
N GLU A 106 -3.82 -13.49 -5.53
CA GLU A 106 -2.50 -14.12 -5.37
C GLU A 106 -2.04 -14.22 -3.90
N THR A 107 -2.90 -13.81 -2.95
CA THR A 107 -2.62 -13.91 -1.51
C THR A 107 -2.47 -15.36 -1.06
N ASP A 108 -1.25 -15.74 -0.70
CA ASP A 108 -0.90 -17.02 -0.07
C ASP A 108 0.02 -16.76 1.12
N LEU A 109 -0.44 -17.00 2.35
CA LEU A 109 0.33 -16.71 3.57
C LEU A 109 1.66 -17.51 3.66
N LEU A 110 1.75 -18.66 3.00
CA LEU A 110 2.96 -19.48 2.97
C LEU A 110 3.96 -19.02 1.91
N ARG A 111 3.49 -18.45 0.79
CA ARG A 111 4.36 -18.08 -0.34
C ARG A 111 4.58 -16.58 -0.45
N ASN A 112 3.49 -15.83 -0.42
CA ASN A 112 3.45 -14.43 -0.85
C ASN A 112 3.10 -13.47 0.29
N GLY A 113 2.56 -13.97 1.41
CA GLY A 113 2.12 -13.16 2.54
C GLY A 113 0.69 -12.67 2.36
N VAL A 114 0.43 -11.42 2.73
CA VAL A 114 -0.88 -10.78 2.61
C VAL A 114 -0.78 -9.73 1.52
N LEU A 115 -1.28 -10.03 0.33
CA LEU A 115 -1.17 -9.15 -0.82
C LEU A 115 -2.43 -8.30 -0.98
N LEU A 116 -2.23 -7.01 -1.21
CA LEU A 116 -3.26 -6.10 -1.69
C LEU A 116 -2.91 -5.65 -3.10
N THR A 117 -3.89 -5.64 -3.98
CA THR A 117 -3.79 -4.92 -5.25
C THR A 117 -4.15 -3.47 -5.01
N ASP A 118 -3.31 -2.58 -5.52
CA ASP A 118 -3.41 -1.14 -5.41
C ASP A 118 -3.45 -0.50 -6.80
N ASP A 119 -4.61 0.04 -7.14
CA ASP A 119 -4.84 0.75 -8.39
C ASP A 119 -4.89 2.26 -8.13
N TRP A 120 -3.96 2.98 -8.73
CA TRP A 120 -3.84 4.42 -8.59
C TRP A 120 -4.14 5.15 -9.89
N VAL A 121 -4.86 6.26 -9.78
CA VAL A 121 -4.92 7.29 -10.81
C VAL A 121 -4.31 8.55 -10.23
N VAL A 122 -3.22 9.03 -10.82
CA VAL A 122 -2.53 10.25 -10.39
C VAL A 122 -2.73 11.33 -11.44
N SER A 123 -3.24 12.48 -11.01
CA SER A 123 -3.57 13.62 -11.86
C SER A 123 -2.68 14.81 -11.50
N PHE A 124 -1.93 15.30 -12.48
CA PHE A 124 -1.09 16.49 -12.41
C PHE A 124 -1.80 17.66 -13.10
N PRO A 125 -2.21 18.70 -12.35
CA PRO A 125 -2.89 19.85 -12.93
C PRO A 125 -2.10 20.47 -14.09
N GLY A 126 -2.75 20.60 -15.24
CA GLY A 126 -2.15 21.18 -16.46
C GLY A 126 -1.09 20.31 -17.16
N GLN A 127 -0.78 19.13 -16.63
CA GLN A 127 0.26 18.25 -17.18
C GLN A 127 -0.31 16.93 -17.71
N GLY A 128 -1.34 16.37 -17.08
CA GLY A 128 -1.95 15.12 -17.49
C GLY A 128 -2.09 14.12 -16.35
N SER A 129 -2.24 12.84 -16.67
CA SER A 129 -2.48 11.79 -15.68
C SER A 129 -1.72 10.51 -16.00
N LEU A 130 -1.42 9.74 -14.95
CA LEU A 130 -0.84 8.40 -15.04
C LEU A 130 -1.63 7.41 -14.18
N PHE A 131 -1.54 6.14 -14.53
CA PHE A 131 -2.08 5.01 -13.80
C PHE A 131 -0.93 4.22 -13.19
N ILE A 132 -1.06 3.81 -11.92
CA ILE A 132 -0.08 2.94 -11.25
C ILE A 132 -0.82 1.69 -10.80
N ASN A 133 -0.36 0.53 -11.25
CA ASN A 133 -0.83 -0.77 -10.78
C ASN A 133 0.26 -1.41 -9.95
N ALA A 134 -0.03 -1.63 -8.67
CA ALA A 134 0.89 -2.22 -7.71
C ALA A 134 0.24 -3.41 -7.02
N GLU A 135 1.07 -4.39 -6.65
CA GLU A 135 0.73 -5.28 -5.55
C GLU A 135 1.62 -4.94 -4.36
N SER A 136 1.03 -5.00 -3.17
CA SER A 136 1.61 -4.56 -1.92
C SER A 136 1.52 -5.68 -0.88
N ASN A 137 2.66 -6.13 -0.37
CA ASN A 137 2.71 -7.12 0.71
C ASN A 137 2.61 -6.46 2.08
N TRP A 138 1.45 -6.63 2.72
CA TRP A 138 1.14 -6.09 4.03
C TRP A 138 1.60 -6.98 5.18
N TRP A 139 2.10 -8.19 4.90
CA TRP A 139 2.51 -9.12 5.93
C TRP A 139 3.56 -8.55 6.91
N PRO A 140 4.61 -7.83 6.47
CA PRO A 140 5.56 -7.21 7.39
C PRO A 140 4.89 -6.23 8.38
N PHE A 141 4.01 -5.36 7.90
CA PHE A 141 3.27 -4.43 8.77
C PHE A 141 2.32 -5.16 9.73
N LEU A 142 1.62 -6.19 9.25
CA LEU A 142 0.75 -7.01 10.10
C LEU A 142 1.54 -7.66 11.22
N LYS A 143 2.65 -8.31 10.90
CA LYS A 143 3.49 -9.06 11.84
C LYS A 143 4.23 -8.14 12.81
N GLU A 144 4.83 -7.06 12.32
CA GLU A 144 5.73 -6.21 13.11
C GLU A 144 4.97 -5.15 13.91
N THR A 145 3.78 -4.73 13.47
CA THR A 145 3.01 -3.66 14.13
C THR A 145 1.62 -4.12 14.56
N LEU A 146 0.77 -4.56 13.63
CA LEU A 146 -0.66 -4.71 13.90
C LEU A 146 -0.97 -5.88 14.87
N ILE A 147 -0.36 -7.05 14.65
CA ILE A 147 -0.52 -8.23 15.51
C ILE A 147 -0.03 -7.95 16.95
N PRO A 148 1.20 -7.46 17.17
CA PRO A 148 1.68 -7.10 18.50
C PRO A 148 0.78 -6.10 19.23
N VAL A 149 0.39 -5.02 18.56
CA VAL A 149 -0.33 -3.92 19.23
C VAL A 149 -1.81 -4.27 19.44
N TRP A 150 -2.54 -4.66 18.39
CA TRP A 150 -3.99 -4.84 18.50
C TRP A 150 -4.44 -6.19 19.06
N TYR A 151 -3.65 -7.25 18.86
CA TYR A 151 -4.04 -8.60 19.26
C TYR A 151 -3.29 -9.10 20.49
N LEU A 152 -2.03 -8.69 20.67
CA LEU A 152 -1.23 -9.08 21.84
C LEU A 152 -1.18 -7.99 22.93
N GLY A 153 -1.77 -6.82 22.69
CA GLY A 153 -1.80 -5.71 23.66
C GLY A 153 -0.40 -5.20 24.04
N ARG A 154 0.57 -5.34 23.14
CA ARG A 154 1.93 -4.86 23.38
C ARG A 154 2.02 -3.38 23.02
N PRO A 155 2.84 -2.61 23.74
CA PRO A 155 3.14 -1.24 23.35
C PRO A 155 3.68 -1.18 21.92
N TRP A 156 3.32 -0.13 21.18
CA TRP A 156 3.89 0.13 19.87
C TRP A 156 5.42 0.34 19.99
N PRO A 157 6.25 -0.38 19.19
CA PRO A 157 7.70 -0.36 19.34
C PRO A 157 8.37 0.95 18.88
N GLY A 158 7.62 1.87 18.29
CA GLY A 158 8.12 3.15 17.76
C GLY A 158 8.17 3.18 16.24
N PRO A 159 8.76 4.25 15.67
CA PRO A 159 8.75 4.48 14.22
C PRO A 159 9.28 3.29 13.43
N SER A 160 8.55 2.92 12.38
CA SER A 160 8.85 1.74 11.58
C SER A 160 8.66 2.03 10.11
N GLU A 161 9.58 1.53 9.28
CA GLU A 161 9.56 1.72 7.83
C GLU A 161 9.25 0.42 7.11
N PHE A 162 8.44 0.54 6.07
CA PHE A 162 7.99 -0.58 5.26
C PHE A 162 8.04 -0.21 3.78
N ALA A 163 8.51 -1.15 2.97
CA ALA A 163 8.47 -1.07 1.51
C ALA A 163 7.54 -2.20 1.02
N PRO A 164 6.21 -1.93 0.91
CA PRO A 164 5.24 -2.97 0.63
C PRO A 164 5.25 -3.44 -0.82
N THR A 165 5.67 -2.60 -1.76
CA THR A 165 5.49 -2.87 -3.19
C THR A 165 6.23 -4.12 -3.59
N VAL A 166 5.48 -5.11 -4.07
CA VAL A 166 5.98 -6.33 -4.72
C VAL A 166 5.68 -6.37 -6.21
N GLY A 167 4.95 -5.40 -6.75
CA GLY A 167 4.61 -5.35 -8.16
C GLY A 167 3.63 -6.46 -8.56
N PRO A 168 2.80 -6.25 -9.58
CA PRO A 168 1.89 -7.29 -10.04
C PRO A 168 2.64 -8.50 -10.61
N ALA A 169 2.13 -9.71 -10.36
CA ALA A 169 2.59 -10.99 -10.94
C ALA A 169 4.03 -11.39 -10.60
N ASN A 170 4.47 -11.17 -9.34
CA ASN A 170 5.85 -11.39 -8.88
C ASN A 170 6.89 -10.47 -9.55
N GLY A 171 6.46 -9.28 -9.96
CA GLY A 171 7.38 -8.20 -10.30
C GLY A 171 8.29 -7.84 -9.12
N VAL A 172 9.20 -6.89 -9.35
CA VAL A 172 9.92 -6.23 -8.24
C VAL A 172 9.30 -4.85 -7.96
N TRP A 173 8.50 -4.33 -8.90
CA TRP A 173 8.02 -2.97 -8.93
C TRP A 173 6.59 -2.91 -9.45
N ALA A 174 5.88 -1.87 -9.03
CA ALA A 174 4.61 -1.50 -9.65
C ALA A 174 4.83 -1.00 -11.09
N PHE A 175 3.80 -1.11 -11.93
CA PHE A 175 3.85 -0.57 -13.29
C PHE A 175 3.18 0.78 -13.37
N VAL A 176 3.79 1.70 -14.12
CA VAL A 176 3.26 3.03 -14.43
C VAL A 176 2.86 3.07 -15.90
N ASN A 177 1.66 3.55 -16.17
CA ASN A 177 1.16 3.78 -17.52
C ASN A 177 0.61 5.20 -17.62
N GLY A 178 1.25 6.04 -18.42
CA GLY A 178 0.81 7.40 -18.63
C GLY A 178 -0.42 7.46 -19.54
N ALA A 179 -1.49 8.06 -19.01
CA ALA A 179 -2.81 8.00 -19.62
C ALA A 179 -3.12 9.23 -20.49
N THR A 180 -2.74 10.43 -20.04
CA THR A 180 -3.10 11.69 -20.74
C THR A 180 -2.01 12.75 -20.63
N GLY A 181 -2.11 13.79 -21.47
CA GLY A 181 -1.23 14.96 -21.45
C GLY A 181 0.22 14.60 -21.75
N ARG A 182 1.16 15.21 -21.02
CA ARG A 182 2.60 14.99 -21.18
C ARG A 182 3.05 13.56 -20.86
N PHE A 183 2.20 12.78 -20.19
CA PHE A 183 2.49 11.40 -19.83
C PHE A 183 1.93 10.39 -20.84
N ALA A 184 1.09 10.82 -21.78
CA ALA A 184 0.36 9.90 -22.66
C ALA A 184 1.31 8.93 -23.40
N GLY A 185 1.07 7.63 -23.23
CA GLY A 185 1.84 6.58 -23.90
C GLY A 185 3.18 6.22 -23.23
N LEU A 186 3.59 6.93 -22.18
CA LEU A 186 4.81 6.61 -21.43
C LEU A 186 4.56 5.42 -20.49
N ALA A 187 5.53 4.52 -20.41
CA ALA A 187 5.55 3.41 -19.45
C ALA A 187 6.62 3.63 -18.38
N GLY A 188 6.55 2.88 -17.29
CA GLY A 188 7.55 2.96 -16.24
C GLY A 188 7.31 2.05 -15.06
N THR A 189 8.09 2.26 -14.00
CA THR A 189 8.02 1.50 -12.75
C THR A 189 7.84 2.40 -11.53
N ALA A 190 7.17 1.90 -10.50
CA ALA A 190 6.93 2.61 -9.24
C ALA A 190 7.18 1.74 -8.00
N ALA A 191 7.43 2.40 -6.88
CA ALA A 191 7.56 1.80 -5.56
C ALA A 191 6.98 2.74 -4.49
N GLU A 192 6.29 2.15 -3.54
CA GLU A 192 5.79 2.82 -2.35
C GLU A 192 6.67 2.45 -1.14
N ARG A 193 6.87 3.44 -0.25
CA ARG A 193 7.42 3.25 1.09
C ARG A 193 6.56 4.01 2.07
N TYR A 194 6.20 3.39 3.18
CA TYR A 194 5.54 4.09 4.27
C TYR A 194 6.33 4.00 5.57
N SER A 195 6.31 5.09 6.30
CA SER A 195 6.96 5.28 7.58
C SER A 195 5.88 5.61 8.62
N VAL A 196 5.58 4.66 9.49
CA VAL A 196 4.61 4.83 10.57
C VAL A 196 5.28 5.61 11.69
N GLN A 197 4.83 6.83 11.95
CA GLN A 197 5.41 7.77 12.90
C GLN A 197 4.65 7.84 14.23
N ALA A 198 3.38 7.43 14.22
CA ALA A 198 2.57 7.32 15.42
C ALA A 198 1.49 6.25 15.24
N PHE A 199 1.25 5.45 16.29
CA PHE A 199 0.24 4.40 16.31
C PHE A 199 -0.54 4.43 17.62
N ASP A 200 -1.86 4.30 17.51
CA ASP A 200 -2.81 4.26 18.62
C ASP A 200 -3.46 2.87 18.69
N GLU A 201 -3.51 2.29 19.89
CA GLU A 201 -3.98 0.91 20.09
C GLU A 201 -5.47 0.73 19.77
N LEU A 202 -6.26 1.81 19.83
CA LEU A 202 -7.70 1.80 19.59
C LEU A 202 -8.03 2.07 18.13
N VAL A 203 -7.34 3.02 17.50
CA VAL A 203 -7.70 3.49 16.14
C VAL A 203 -6.67 3.16 15.05
N GLY A 204 -5.44 2.76 15.39
CA GLY A 204 -4.39 2.42 14.43
C GLY A 204 -3.40 3.55 14.14
N PRO A 205 -2.80 3.57 12.93
CA PRO A 205 -1.84 4.61 12.55
C PRO A 205 -2.45 6.01 12.70
N ARG A 206 -1.81 6.85 13.52
CA ARG A 206 -2.17 8.26 13.69
C ARG A 206 -1.42 9.18 12.73
N GLN A 207 -0.23 8.73 12.32
CA GLN A 207 0.61 9.42 11.36
C GLN A 207 1.46 8.40 10.62
N ALA A 208 1.28 8.34 9.31
CA ALA A 208 2.13 7.60 8.40
C ALA A 208 2.56 8.55 7.27
N VAL A 209 3.87 8.72 7.11
CA VAL A 209 4.46 9.43 5.97
C VAL A 209 4.71 8.41 4.89
N THR A 210 4.09 8.61 3.74
CA THR A 210 4.23 7.71 2.60
C THR A 210 4.95 8.44 1.48
N GLU A 211 5.93 7.77 0.91
CA GLU A 211 6.66 8.17 -0.26
C GLU A 211 6.29 7.21 -1.40
N ILE A 212 5.77 7.76 -2.49
CA ILE A 212 5.60 7.06 -3.74
C ILE A 212 6.61 7.60 -4.73
N SER A 213 7.38 6.68 -5.29
CA SER A 213 8.48 6.97 -6.20
C SER A 213 8.22 6.25 -7.51
N TRP A 214 8.49 6.91 -8.63
CA TRP A 214 8.40 6.28 -9.93
C TRP A 214 9.42 6.81 -10.91
N ARG A 215 9.69 5.99 -11.92
CA ARG A 215 10.56 6.28 -13.04
C ARG A 215 9.84 5.91 -14.32
N LEU A 216 9.84 6.82 -15.29
CA LEU A 216 9.35 6.55 -16.63
C LEU A 216 10.50 6.03 -17.49
N ASP A 217 10.22 5.12 -18.40
CA ASP A 217 11.21 4.51 -19.28
C ASP A 217 11.77 5.50 -20.30
N GLU A 218 10.97 6.50 -20.66
CA GLU A 218 11.37 7.63 -21.49
C GLU A 218 11.20 8.95 -20.70
N PRO A 219 12.14 9.90 -20.83
CA PRO A 219 12.02 11.20 -20.19
C PRO A 219 10.83 11.95 -20.76
N VAL A 220 10.13 12.68 -19.90
CA VAL A 220 9.00 13.49 -20.37
C VAL A 220 9.53 14.68 -21.15
N ASP A 221 9.34 14.65 -22.47
CA ASP A 221 9.86 15.67 -23.37
C ASP A 221 9.36 17.06 -22.97
N THR A 222 10.29 17.94 -22.58
CA THR A 222 9.98 19.30 -22.09
C THR A 222 9.59 20.24 -23.23
N ALA A 223 9.60 19.76 -24.48
CA ALA A 223 9.55 20.61 -25.67
C ALA A 223 8.17 20.76 -26.35
N THR A 224 7.11 20.08 -25.88
CA THR A 224 5.79 20.19 -26.54
C THR A 224 4.75 20.83 -25.63
N THR A 225 4.83 22.13 -25.44
CA THR A 225 3.70 22.94 -25.01
C THR A 225 3.70 24.25 -25.80
N ILE A 226 2.54 24.57 -26.37
CA ILE A 226 2.17 25.71 -27.24
C ILE A 226 2.26 25.45 -28.76
N ALA A 227 1.38 24.57 -29.24
CA ALA A 227 0.69 24.61 -30.55
C ALA A 227 -0.19 23.34 -30.52
N GLU A 228 -1.51 23.33 -30.52
CA GLU A 228 -2.52 24.19 -31.10
C GLU A 228 -3.77 24.09 -30.22
N ALA A 229 -4.44 25.20 -29.95
CA ALA A 229 -5.87 25.21 -29.69
C ALA A 229 -6.49 26.16 -30.72
N PRO A 230 -7.49 25.73 -31.51
CA PRO A 230 -8.17 26.58 -32.48
C PRO A 230 -8.99 27.69 -31.83
#